data_AF-A0A259JHQ6-F1
#
_entry.id   AF-A0A259JHQ6-F1
#
_cell.length_a   1.000
_cell.length_b   1.000
_cell.length_c   1.000
_cell.angle_alpha   90.00
_cell.angle_beta   90.00
_cell.angle_gamma   90.00
#
_symmetry.space_group_name_H-M   'P 1'
#
loop_
_entity.id
_entity.type
_entity.pdbx_description
1 polymer ?
#
loop_
_entity_poly.entity_id
_entity_poly.type
_entity_poly.pdbx_seq_one_letter_code
_entity_poly.pdbx_strand_id
1 'polypeptide(L)'
;MLRKGRDVSDTPEHRHFRALFISDVHLGTKGSQADLLLDFLKYHDSDVLYLVGDIVDGWRLRSSWHWPQQHNDVVQKLLRKGRKGTKIIYLPGNHDEFLRDYYGTHFGG
;
A
#
# COMPACT_ATOMS: atom_id res chain seq x y z
N MET A 1 -23.94 26.27 35.19
CA MET A 1 -22.74 25.40 35.01
C MET A 1 -22.72 24.94 33.55
N LEU A 2 -22.05 25.71 32.69
CA LEU A 2 -21.99 25.47 31.24
C LEU A 2 -21.01 24.32 30.96
N ARG A 3 -21.47 23.28 30.27
CA ARG A 3 -20.61 22.20 29.75
C ARG A 3 -19.71 22.81 28.67
N LYS A 4 -18.41 22.89 28.97
CA LYS A 4 -17.35 23.30 28.04
C LYS A 4 -17.44 22.40 26.79
N GLY A 5 -17.64 23.01 25.63
CA GLY A 5 -17.66 22.33 24.33
C GLY A 5 -16.37 21.54 24.15
N ARG A 6 -16.49 20.31 23.66
CA ARG A 6 -15.34 19.52 23.22
C ARG A 6 -14.68 20.29 22.09
N ASP A 7 -13.44 20.70 22.31
CA ASP A 7 -12.54 21.17 21.28
C ASP A 7 -12.22 19.95 20.39
N VAL A 8 -12.92 19.83 19.26
CA VAL A 8 -12.64 18.77 18.29
C VAL A 8 -11.49 19.29 17.45
N SER A 9 -10.27 18.89 17.79
CA SER A 9 -9.13 19.09 16.91
C SER A 9 -9.42 18.37 15.60
N ASP A 10 -9.41 19.10 14.49
CA ASP A 10 -9.73 18.63 13.12
C ASP A 10 -8.65 17.68 12.53
N THR A 11 -7.88 17.02 13.39
CA THR A 11 -6.85 16.07 13.02
C THR A 11 -7.44 14.67 13.08
N PRO A 12 -7.34 13.86 12.00
CA PRO A 12 -7.83 12.50 12.02
C PRO A 12 -7.18 11.72 13.17
N GLU A 13 -7.99 11.14 14.04
CA GLU A 13 -7.48 10.27 15.11
C GLU A 13 -6.76 9.07 14.50
N HIS A 14 -5.62 8.71 15.08
CA HIS A 14 -4.91 7.48 14.70
C HIS A 14 -5.73 6.26 15.12
N ARG A 15 -6.07 5.39 14.16
CA ARG A 15 -6.87 4.19 14.38
C ARG A 15 -6.05 2.93 14.18
N HIS A 16 -6.28 1.94 15.04
CA HIS A 16 -5.66 0.63 14.94
C HIS A 16 -6.71 -0.44 14.61
N PHE A 17 -6.41 -1.31 13.65
CA PHE A 17 -7.28 -2.40 13.20
C PHE A 17 -6.62 -3.76 13.38
N ARG A 18 -7.42 -4.80 13.60
CA ARG A 18 -6.89 -6.18 13.59
C ARG A 18 -6.38 -6.57 12.20
N ALA A 19 -7.07 -6.13 11.15
CA ALA A 19 -6.67 -6.38 9.78
C ALA A 19 -7.11 -5.23 8.87
N LEU A 20 -6.27 -4.92 7.88
CA LEU A 20 -6.59 -4.05 6.74
C LEU A 20 -6.47 -4.85 5.44
N PHE A 21 -7.33 -4.55 4.49
CA PHE A 21 -7.32 -5.11 3.14
C PHE A 21 -7.27 -3.95 2.15
N ILE A 22 -6.29 -3.96 1.25
CA ILE A 22 -6.08 -2.93 0.23
C ILE A 22 -5.90 -3.67 -1.10
N SER A 23 -6.68 -3.30 -2.12
CA SER A 23 -6.65 -3.89 -3.46
C SER A 23 -6.55 -2.82 -4.53
N ASP A 24 -6.20 -3.22 -5.75
CA ASP A 24 -6.37 -2.44 -6.99
C ASP A 24 -5.77 -1.03 -6.90
N VAL A 25 -4.56 -0.92 -6.34
CA VAL A 25 -3.88 0.37 -6.18
C VAL A 25 -3.28 0.85 -7.51
N HIS A 26 -2.85 -0.09 -8.35
CA HIS A 26 -2.31 0.18 -9.68
C HIS A 26 -1.15 1.20 -9.70
N LEU A 27 -0.20 1.09 -8.73
CA LEU A 27 1.00 1.92 -8.71
C LEU A 27 1.75 1.72 -10.03
N GLY A 28 2.00 2.80 -10.78
CA GLY A 28 2.63 2.77 -12.09
C GLY A 28 1.71 3.32 -13.19
N THR A 29 0.44 3.53 -12.85
CA THR A 29 -0.56 4.16 -13.72
C THR A 29 -0.78 5.63 -13.35
N LYS A 30 -1.19 6.45 -14.34
CA LYS A 30 -1.56 7.85 -14.09
C LYS A 30 -2.81 8.01 -13.21
N GLY A 31 -3.64 6.97 -13.11
CA GLY A 31 -4.88 6.98 -12.33
C GLY A 31 -4.69 6.64 -10.85
N SER A 32 -3.52 6.11 -10.48
CA SER A 32 -3.22 5.69 -9.11
C SER A 32 -3.37 6.85 -8.11
N GLN A 33 -4.27 6.68 -7.13
CA GLN A 33 -4.49 7.62 -6.04
C GLN A 33 -3.48 7.40 -4.89
N ALA A 34 -2.19 7.49 -5.20
CA ALA A 34 -1.11 7.15 -4.27
C ALA A 34 -1.06 8.09 -3.04
N ASP A 35 -1.42 9.35 -3.23
CA ASP A 35 -1.53 10.37 -2.19
C ASP A 35 -2.65 10.06 -1.19
N LEU A 36 -3.83 9.68 -1.67
CA LEU A 36 -4.95 9.26 -0.80
C LEU A 36 -4.59 8.00 -0.01
N LEU A 37 -3.91 7.04 -0.66
CA LEU A 37 -3.43 5.85 0.03
C LEU A 37 -2.36 6.18 1.09
N LEU A 38 -1.44 7.10 0.80
CA LEU A 38 -0.45 7.56 1.78
C LEU A 38 -1.10 8.19 3.00
N ASP A 39 -2.10 9.04 2.79
CA ASP A 39 -2.82 9.70 3.88
C ASP A 39 -3.64 8.69 4.70
N PHE A 40 -4.30 7.74 4.03
CA PHE A 40 -4.95 6.62 4.70
C PHE A 40 -3.96 5.82 5.57
N LEU A 41 -2.82 5.38 5.01
CA LEU A 41 -1.80 4.62 5.73
C LEU A 41 -1.10 5.44 6.82
N LYS A 42 -1.19 6.77 6.79
CA LYS A 42 -0.64 7.65 7.84
C LYS A 42 -1.45 7.54 9.12
N TYR A 43 -2.76 7.49 9.04
CA TYR A 43 -3.67 7.51 10.20
C TYR A 43 -4.20 6.13 10.60
N HIS A 44 -3.97 5.07 9.81
CA HIS A 44 -4.50 3.73 10.07
C HIS A 44 -3.36 2.70 10.19
N ASP A 45 -3.22 2.09 11.35
CA ASP A 45 -2.30 0.99 11.63
C ASP A 45 -3.04 -0.35 11.76
N SER A 46 -2.33 -1.46 11.61
CA SER A 46 -2.93 -2.79 11.73
C SER A 46 -1.96 -3.89 12.14
N ASP A 47 -2.49 -4.94 12.77
CA ASP A 47 -1.71 -6.16 13.04
C ASP A 47 -1.36 -6.89 11.74
N VAL A 48 -2.32 -6.98 10.82
CA VAL A 48 -2.16 -7.61 9.50
C VAL A 48 -2.62 -6.67 8.39
N LEU A 49 -1.81 -6.52 7.34
CA LEU A 49 -2.17 -5.79 6.13
C LEU A 49 -2.13 -6.74 4.93
N TYR A 50 -3.30 -7.03 4.38
CA TYR A 50 -3.47 -7.79 3.16
C TYR A 50 -3.45 -6.83 1.97
N LEU A 51 -2.50 -7.06 1.07
CA LEU A 51 -2.37 -6.39 -0.21
C LEU A 51 -2.90 -7.37 -1.27
N VAL A 52 -4.09 -7.10 -1.79
CA VAL A 52 -4.88 -8.07 -2.58
C VAL A 52 -4.97 -7.61 -4.02
N GLY A 53 -4.14 -8.16 -4.89
CA GLY A 53 -4.21 -7.92 -6.33
C GLY A 53 -3.75 -6.53 -6.78
N ASP A 54 -3.17 -6.48 -7.98
CA ASP A 54 -2.91 -5.29 -8.79
C ASP A 54 -2.43 -4.06 -8.01
N ILE A 55 -1.50 -4.27 -7.07
CA ILE A 55 -0.94 -3.17 -6.27
C ILE A 55 0.07 -2.38 -7.09
N VAL A 56 0.84 -3.05 -7.94
CA VAL A 56 1.86 -2.46 -8.80
C VAL A 56 1.60 -2.89 -10.23
N ASP A 57 1.29 -1.93 -11.09
CA ASP A 57 1.13 -2.15 -12.52
C ASP A 57 2.44 -1.82 -13.24
N GLY A 58 2.89 -2.73 -14.11
CA GLY A 58 3.91 -2.38 -15.10
C GLY A 58 5.36 -2.52 -14.65
N TRP A 59 5.67 -3.36 -13.66
CA TRP A 59 7.07 -3.80 -13.37
C TRP A 59 7.84 -4.27 -14.62
N ARG A 60 7.11 -4.65 -15.67
CA ARG A 60 7.65 -5.24 -16.90
C ARG A 60 7.27 -4.48 -18.18
N LEU A 61 6.63 -3.31 -18.09
CA LEU A 61 6.22 -2.53 -19.27
C LEU A 61 7.38 -1.66 -19.78
N ARG A 62 8.15 -2.26 -20.68
CA ARG A 62 9.05 -1.59 -21.62
C ARG A 62 8.22 -0.64 -22.49
N SER A 63 8.13 0.66 -22.14
CA SER A 63 8.15 1.80 -23.10
C SER A 63 7.68 3.13 -22.51
N SER A 64 7.01 3.18 -21.35
CA SER A 64 6.86 4.44 -20.60
C SER A 64 6.67 4.18 -19.11
N TRP A 65 7.76 4.28 -18.36
CA TRP A 65 7.73 4.13 -16.90
C TRP A 65 7.11 5.37 -16.26
N HIS A 66 5.88 5.29 -15.79
CA HIS A 66 5.24 6.36 -15.01
C HIS A 66 5.33 6.03 -13.52
N TRP A 67 6.40 6.48 -12.87
CA TRP A 67 6.63 6.22 -11.45
C TRP A 67 6.96 7.50 -10.69
N PRO A 68 5.93 8.28 -10.31
CA PRO A 68 6.11 9.46 -9.49
C PRO A 68 6.66 9.11 -8.10
N GLN A 69 7.26 10.11 -7.42
CA GLN A 69 7.81 9.95 -6.07
C GLN A 69 6.80 9.36 -5.07
N GLN A 70 5.53 9.76 -5.17
CA GLN A 70 4.46 9.28 -4.29
C GLN A 70 4.29 7.76 -4.33
N HIS A 71 4.57 7.10 -5.46
CA HIS A 71 4.50 5.65 -5.54
C HIS A 71 5.62 4.98 -4.73
N ASN A 72 6.84 5.51 -4.82
CA ASN A 72 7.93 5.08 -3.95
C ASN A 72 7.60 5.35 -2.48
N ASP A 73 6.97 6.47 -2.17
CA ASP A 73 6.58 6.80 -0.79
C ASP A 73 5.56 5.78 -0.24
N VAL A 74 4.61 5.31 -1.05
CA VAL A 74 3.69 4.21 -0.66
C VAL A 74 4.49 2.95 -0.31
N VAL A 75 5.40 2.52 -1.19
CA VAL A 75 6.24 1.34 -0.96
C VAL A 75 7.05 1.50 0.32
N GLN A 76 7.69 2.65 0.54
CA GLN A 76 8.46 2.91 1.75
C GLN A 76 7.59 2.95 3.01
N LYS A 77 6.37 3.51 2.93
CA LYS A 77 5.41 3.52 4.04
C LYS A 77 5.00 2.10 4.43
N LEU A 78 4.70 1.24 3.45
CA LEU A 78 4.40 -0.18 3.67
C LEU A 78 5.57 -0.90 4.33
N LEU A 79 6.79 -0.78 3.79
CA LEU A 79 7.99 -1.39 4.37
C LEU A 79 8.26 -0.90 5.80
N ARG A 80 8.01 0.39 6.09
CA ARG A 80 8.12 0.94 7.45
C ARG A 80 7.09 0.34 8.41
N LYS A 81 5.85 0.11 7.98
CA LYS A 81 4.84 -0.60 8.80
C LYS A 81 5.27 -2.04 9.09
N GLY A 82 5.79 -2.74 8.07
CA GLY A 82 6.37 -4.08 8.24
C GLY A 82 7.47 -4.13 9.31
N ARG A 83 8.42 -3.19 9.25
CA ARG A 83 9.49 -3.07 10.27
C ARG A 83 8.99 -2.74 11.68
N LYS A 84 7.80 -2.15 11.80
CA LYS A 84 7.14 -1.84 13.08
C LYS A 84 6.27 -2.98 13.62
N GLY A 85 6.18 -4.10 12.91
CA GLY A 85 5.49 -5.30 13.37
C GLY A 85 4.18 -5.61 12.64
N THR A 86 3.72 -4.77 11.70
CA THR A 86 2.57 -5.13 10.86
C THR A 86 2.94 -6.32 9.96
N LYS A 87 2.19 -7.42 10.05
CA LYS A 87 2.34 -8.55 9.13
C LYS A 87 1.76 -8.18 7.76
N ILE A 88 2.60 -8.04 6.74
CA ILE A 88 2.15 -7.73 5.38
C ILE A 88 2.03 -9.02 4.58
N ILE A 89 0.86 -9.27 4.00
CA ILE A 89 0.56 -10.44 3.18
C ILE A 89 0.19 -9.93 1.78
N TYR A 90 0.99 -10.29 0.79
CA TYR A 90 0.78 -9.92 -0.61
C TYR A 90 0.14 -11.08 -1.37
N LEU A 91 -1.01 -10.83 -2.00
CA LEU A 91 -1.67 -11.73 -2.93
C LEU A 91 -1.52 -11.11 -4.32
N PRO A 92 -0.75 -11.73 -5.23
CA PRO A 92 -0.56 -11.20 -6.57
C PRO A 92 -1.88 -11.16 -7.35
N GLY A 93 -2.03 -10.14 -8.19
CA GLY A 93 -3.22 -9.93 -9.03
C GLY A 93 -3.05 -10.44 -10.46
N ASN A 94 -3.96 -10.02 -11.34
CA ASN A 94 -3.97 -10.44 -12.75
C ASN A 94 -2.78 -9.85 -13.52
N HIS A 95 -2.36 -8.63 -13.18
CA HIS A 95 -1.19 -8.00 -13.81
C HIS A 95 0.14 -8.66 -13.38
N ASP A 96 0.13 -9.42 -12.28
CA ASP A 96 1.27 -10.19 -11.79
C ASP A 96 1.40 -11.57 -12.45
N GLU A 97 0.46 -11.99 -13.32
CA GLU A 97 0.58 -13.24 -14.09
C GLU A 97 1.86 -13.27 -14.94
N PHE A 98 2.41 -12.12 -15.30
CA PHE A 98 3.67 -12.05 -16.00
C PHE A 98 4.84 -12.57 -15.11
N LEU A 99 4.79 -12.40 -13.78
CA LEU A 99 5.77 -13.02 -12.86
C LEU A 99 5.61 -14.54 -12.72
N ARG A 100 4.52 -15.15 -13.24
CA ARG A 100 4.33 -16.61 -13.22
C ARG A 100 5.45 -17.34 -13.97
N ASP A 101 6.07 -16.72 -14.98
CA ASP A 101 7.22 -17.27 -15.70
C ASP A 101 8.53 -17.28 -14.87
N TYR A 102 8.59 -16.55 -13.75
CA TYR A 102 9.74 -16.53 -12.83
C TYR A 102 9.54 -17.40 -11.59
N TYR A 103 8.31 -17.84 -11.31
CA TYR A 103 8.04 -18.87 -10.30
C TYR A 103 8.41 -20.25 -10.86
N GLY A 104 9.72 -20.52 -10.97
CA GLY A 104 10.26 -21.79 -11.45
C GLY A 104 11.74 -21.76 -11.81
N THR A 105 12.33 -20.59 -12.06
CA THR A 105 13.77 -20.48 -12.32
C THR A 105 14.52 -20.48 -10.99
N HIS A 106 15.10 -21.63 -10.66
CA HIS A 106 16.22 -21.71 -9.72
C HIS A 106 17.33 -20.79 -10.25
N PHE A 107 17.58 -19.66 -9.59
CA PHE A 107 18.89 -19.02 -9.69
C PHE A 107 19.83 -19.76 -8.74
N GLY A 108 20.38 -20.86 -9.24
CA GLY A 108 21.47 -21.61 -8.64
C GLY A 108 22.49 -21.89 -9.73
N GLY A 109 23.47 -21.00 -9.83
CA GLY A 109 24.76 -21.21 -10.49
C GLY A 109 25.84 -20.83 -9.50
#